data_AF-K9G7Z5-F1
#
_entry.id   AF-K9G7Z5-F1
#
_cell.length_a   1.000
_cell.length_b   1.000
_cell.length_c   1.000
_cell.angle_alpha   90.00
_cell.angle_beta   90.00
_cell.angle_gamma   90.00
#
_symmetry.space_group_name_H-M   'P 1'
#
loop_
_entity.id
_entity.type
_entity.pdbx_description
1 polymer ?
#
loop_
_entity_poly.entity_id
_entity_poly.type
_entity_poly.pdbx_seq_one_letter_code
_entity_poly.pdbx_strand_id
1 'polypeptide(L)'
;MNKPVHEKAVIIGISGPSSSGKTTLARLLQRVFCGVNLPKDKRLNTFIIHEDDFYFPDDKCVYLYFSSIHPYKPSQVEAPSSQNPNTKPRLMPFPPPSNTNTPPRIPYTTTASGKTIQDWDTASAIDIPFLSQALQYVRENGTLPPRLRSKEDQNDQTESGVSDEIVQELRDVVSSRLRDEASGQDTENPTMAFLEGFLLFAPPEQEQHVLRSVHDAIHLPLFLPAAYELVKSRREGRSGYVTVGPAPEPPVQASTDGSDSGDGKTTDIDLDAEDDRPPQNFWVDPPGYVDDIVWPRYVTDHAWLLIAEDGGGHEKKKGGSQALAEADIVRRIGDGTRARTDVGVEVAPGCGSAGMDVVLRWAVELILGHYLDRT
;
A
#
# COMPACT_ATOMS: atom_id res chain seq x y z
N MET A 1 3.60 -32.38 -7.96
CA MET A 1 4.61 -31.60 -7.21
C MET A 1 5.16 -30.57 -8.17
N ASN A 2 4.62 -29.35 -8.15
CA ASN A 2 5.22 -28.23 -8.88
C ASN A 2 6.54 -27.91 -8.19
N LYS A 3 7.62 -27.78 -8.96
CA LYS A 3 8.88 -27.24 -8.44
C LYS A 3 8.58 -25.87 -7.80
N PRO A 4 9.21 -25.50 -6.67
CA PRO A 4 9.12 -24.12 -6.21
C PRO A 4 9.59 -23.21 -7.34
N VAL A 5 8.77 -22.22 -7.68
CA VAL A 5 9.15 -21.17 -8.64
C VAL A 5 10.40 -20.52 -8.07
N HIS A 6 11.47 -20.45 -8.87
CA HIS A 6 12.69 -19.77 -8.44
C HIS A 6 12.39 -18.27 -8.39
N GLU A 7 12.26 -17.73 -7.20
CA GLU A 7 11.99 -16.31 -7.00
C GLU A 7 13.25 -15.50 -7.25
N LYS A 8 13.13 -14.42 -8.03
CA LYS A 8 14.22 -13.52 -8.40
C LYS A 8 14.44 -12.38 -7.41
N ALA A 9 13.48 -12.12 -6.52
CA ALA A 9 13.57 -11.07 -5.52
C ALA A 9 13.14 -11.53 -4.13
N VAL A 10 13.86 -11.04 -3.11
CA VAL A 10 13.41 -11.04 -1.72
C VAL A 10 12.71 -9.71 -1.46
N ILE A 11 11.56 -9.74 -0.80
CA ILE A 11 10.75 -8.56 -0.47
C ILE A 11 10.72 -8.39 1.05
N ILE A 12 11.27 -7.29 1.54
CA ILE A 12 11.24 -6.89 2.94
C ILE A 12 10.10 -5.88 3.11
N GLY A 13 9.09 -6.21 3.91
CA GLY A 13 7.95 -5.33 4.16
C GLY A 13 8.19 -4.49 5.41
N ILE A 14 7.99 -3.19 5.34
CA ILE A 14 8.21 -2.25 6.44
C ILE A 14 6.88 -1.52 6.68
N SER A 15 6.16 -1.91 7.74
CA SER A 15 4.86 -1.34 8.07
C SER A 15 4.83 -0.67 9.45
N GLY A 16 3.74 0.05 9.74
CA GLY A 16 3.60 0.90 10.92
C GLY A 16 2.81 2.17 10.62
N PRO A 17 2.42 2.95 11.65
CA PRO A 17 1.57 4.12 11.46
C PRO A 17 2.27 5.13 10.55
N SER A 18 1.49 5.94 9.84
CA SER A 18 2.05 7.06 9.07
C SER A 18 2.94 7.93 9.97
N SER A 19 4.05 8.43 9.44
CA SER A 19 5.08 9.19 10.18
C SER A 19 5.91 8.43 11.24
N SER A 20 5.86 7.08 11.29
CA SER A 20 6.74 6.30 12.18
C SER A 20 8.21 6.24 11.75
N GLY A 21 8.53 6.60 10.49
CA GLY A 21 9.88 6.56 9.94
C GLY A 21 10.16 5.42 8.95
N LYS A 22 9.11 4.76 8.43
CA LYS A 22 9.20 3.66 7.45
C LYS A 22 10.04 4.02 6.22
N THR A 23 9.66 5.09 5.53
CA THR A 23 10.37 5.59 4.33
C THR A 23 11.83 5.92 4.64
N THR A 24 12.12 6.52 5.81
CA THR A 24 13.48 6.80 6.28
C THR A 24 14.28 5.50 6.43
N LEU A 25 13.71 4.49 7.09
CA LEU A 25 14.35 3.18 7.25
C LEU A 25 14.59 2.50 5.89
N ALA A 26 13.59 2.49 5.00
CA ALA A 26 13.69 1.90 3.67
C ALA A 26 14.84 2.53 2.85
N ARG A 27 14.96 3.86 2.87
CA ARG A 27 16.06 4.60 2.20
C ARG A 27 17.42 4.28 2.82
N LEU A 28 17.53 4.22 4.15
CA LEU A 28 18.77 3.85 4.83
C LEU A 28 19.19 2.40 4.51
N LEU A 29 18.24 1.47 4.53
CA LEU A 29 18.48 0.07 4.15
C LEU A 29 18.93 -0.02 2.69
N GLN A 30 18.29 0.70 1.77
CA GLN A 30 18.75 0.77 0.38
C GLN A 30 20.19 1.27 0.29
N ARG A 31 20.58 2.33 1.03
CA ARG A 31 21.97 2.82 1.08
C ARG A 31 22.96 1.77 1.60
N VAL A 32 22.55 0.98 2.59
CA VAL A 32 23.38 -0.09 3.17
C VAL A 32 23.55 -1.27 2.20
N PHE A 33 22.47 -1.75 1.58
CA PHE A 33 22.48 -2.99 0.79
C PHE A 33 22.76 -2.77 -0.72
N CYS A 34 22.47 -1.60 -1.27
CA CYS A 34 22.55 -1.34 -2.72
C CYS A 34 23.97 -1.59 -3.26
N GLY A 35 24.10 -2.46 -4.26
CA GLY A 35 25.34 -2.67 -4.98
C GLY A 35 26.47 -3.25 -4.12
N VAL A 36 26.14 -3.88 -2.99
CA VAL A 36 27.10 -4.69 -2.24
C VAL A 36 27.57 -5.85 -3.12
N ASN A 37 28.88 -6.10 -3.11
CA ASN A 37 29.48 -7.19 -3.87
C ASN A 37 29.20 -8.52 -3.19
N LEU A 38 28.67 -9.45 -3.96
CA LEU A 38 28.42 -10.83 -3.60
C LEU A 38 29.49 -11.72 -4.25
N PRO A 39 29.57 -13.00 -3.87
CA PRO A 39 30.50 -13.94 -4.50
C PRO A 39 30.26 -14.06 -6.00
N LYS A 40 31.31 -14.47 -6.74
CA LYS A 40 31.30 -14.64 -8.20
C LYS A 40 30.99 -13.34 -8.97
N ASP A 41 31.50 -12.21 -8.47
CA ASP A 41 31.37 -10.87 -9.08
C ASP A 41 29.93 -10.37 -9.26
N LYS A 42 28.99 -10.94 -8.50
CA LYS A 42 27.60 -10.50 -8.46
C LYS A 42 27.45 -9.25 -7.61
N ARG A 43 26.37 -8.49 -7.86
CA ARG A 43 25.99 -7.32 -7.06
C ARG A 43 24.54 -7.44 -6.63
N LEU A 44 24.25 -7.06 -5.39
CA LEU A 44 22.88 -7.00 -4.90
C LEU A 44 22.16 -5.79 -5.51
N ASN A 45 21.09 -6.07 -6.26
CA ASN A 45 20.20 -5.03 -6.78
C ASN A 45 19.16 -4.67 -5.70
N THR A 46 18.87 -3.39 -5.53
CA THR A 46 17.89 -2.94 -4.53
C THR A 46 17.01 -1.80 -5.03
N PHE A 47 15.73 -1.83 -4.70
CA PHE A 47 14.81 -0.71 -4.91
C PHE A 47 13.75 -0.66 -3.81
N ILE A 48 13.06 0.48 -3.73
CA ILE A 48 11.97 0.72 -2.78
C ILE A 48 10.65 0.70 -3.55
N ILE A 49 9.61 0.14 -2.93
CA ILE A 49 8.23 0.18 -3.40
C ILE A 49 7.44 0.92 -2.33
N HIS A 50 6.76 1.99 -2.71
CA HIS A 50 5.93 2.77 -1.80
C HIS A 50 4.46 2.37 -1.99
N GLU A 51 3.76 2.00 -0.92
CA GLU A 51 2.32 1.71 -0.95
C GLU A 51 1.52 2.90 -1.51
N ASP A 52 1.97 4.12 -1.25
CA ASP A 52 1.36 5.36 -1.71
C ASP A 52 1.31 5.48 -3.25
N ASP A 53 2.19 4.77 -3.98
CA ASP A 53 2.14 4.71 -5.45
C ASP A 53 0.89 3.96 -5.97
N PHE A 54 0.19 3.26 -5.10
CA PHE A 54 -1.01 2.46 -5.38
C PHE A 54 -2.30 3.12 -4.89
N TYR A 55 -2.27 4.36 -4.42
CA TYR A 55 -3.51 5.09 -4.13
C TYR A 55 -4.38 5.24 -5.38
N PHE A 56 -5.69 5.07 -5.20
CA PHE A 56 -6.65 5.52 -6.22
C PHE A 56 -6.55 7.03 -6.40
N PRO A 57 -6.91 7.56 -7.59
CA PRO A 57 -6.85 8.99 -7.81
C PRO A 57 -7.88 9.75 -6.96
N ASP A 58 -7.60 11.03 -6.68
CA ASP A 58 -8.53 11.88 -5.96
C ASP A 58 -9.72 12.33 -6.84
N ASP A 59 -10.72 12.99 -6.24
CA ASP A 59 -11.89 13.47 -6.98
C ASP A 59 -11.62 14.65 -7.91
N LYS A 60 -10.44 15.26 -7.82
CA LYS A 60 -10.03 16.33 -8.73
C LYS A 60 -9.56 15.73 -10.06
N CYS A 61 -9.34 14.41 -10.15
CA CYS A 61 -9.14 13.69 -11.41
C CYS A 61 -10.36 13.72 -12.33
N VAL A 62 -10.27 14.56 -13.37
CA VAL A 62 -11.11 14.43 -14.56
C VAL A 62 -10.45 13.41 -15.48
N TYR A 63 -11.06 12.23 -15.64
CA TYR A 63 -10.67 11.30 -16.69
C TYR A 63 -11.07 11.91 -18.04
N LEU A 64 -10.10 12.46 -18.77
CA LEU A 64 -10.31 12.85 -20.17
C LEU A 64 -10.38 11.59 -21.02
N TYR A 65 -11.55 10.94 -21.07
CA TYR A 65 -11.82 9.91 -22.07
C TYR A 65 -11.86 10.58 -23.45
N PHE A 66 -10.73 10.60 -24.15
CA PHE A 66 -10.74 10.79 -25.59
C PHE A 66 -11.26 9.49 -26.22
N SER A 67 -12.57 9.44 -26.48
CA SER A 67 -13.13 8.39 -27.32
C SER A 67 -12.56 8.54 -28.72
N SER A 68 -11.57 7.71 -29.06
CA SER A 68 -11.17 7.45 -30.45
C SER A 68 -12.27 6.65 -31.14
N ILE A 69 -13.39 7.31 -31.44
CA ILE A 69 -14.45 6.73 -32.27
C ILE A 69 -14.29 7.31 -33.66
N HIS A 70 -13.72 6.51 -34.57
CA HIS A 70 -13.82 6.77 -35.99
C HIS A 70 -15.31 6.83 -36.37
N PRO A 71 -15.80 7.88 -37.06
CA PRO A 71 -17.21 7.97 -37.40
C PRO A 71 -17.56 6.91 -38.47
N TYR A 72 -18.23 5.86 -38.03
CA TYR A 72 -18.92 4.91 -38.91
C TYR A 72 -20.13 5.61 -39.56
N LYS A 73 -20.13 5.72 -40.90
CA LYS A 73 -21.28 6.20 -41.67
C LYS A 73 -22.30 5.07 -41.83
N PRO A 74 -23.56 5.24 -41.39
CA PRO A 74 -24.58 4.21 -41.62
C PRO A 74 -25.13 4.33 -43.05
N SER A 75 -24.99 3.24 -43.81
CA SER A 75 -25.78 2.96 -45.01
C SER A 75 -27.19 2.50 -44.62
N GLN A 76 -28.19 3.08 -45.28
CA GLN A 76 -29.60 2.76 -45.11
C GLN A 76 -29.89 1.30 -45.43
N VAL A 77 -30.56 0.58 -44.51
CA VAL A 77 -31.32 -0.64 -44.82
C VAL A 77 -32.58 -0.68 -43.96
N GLU A 78 -33.68 -1.01 -44.64
CA GLU A 78 -35.08 -0.94 -44.23
C GLU A 78 -35.48 -1.92 -43.13
N ALA A 79 -36.54 -1.55 -42.40
CA ALA A 79 -37.21 -2.39 -41.41
C ALA A 79 -38.12 -3.46 -42.07
N PRO A 80 -38.41 -4.56 -41.34
CA PRO A 80 -39.74 -5.12 -41.41
C PRO A 80 -40.40 -5.37 -40.04
N SER A 81 -41.72 -5.37 -40.16
CA SER A 81 -42.79 -5.48 -39.17
C SER A 81 -43.03 -6.90 -38.62
N SER A 82 -43.56 -6.99 -37.40
CA SER A 82 -44.91 -7.52 -37.09
C SER A 82 -45.01 -8.21 -35.71
N GLN A 83 -46.25 -8.25 -35.22
CA GLN A 83 -46.73 -8.46 -33.86
C GLN A 83 -46.70 -9.93 -33.37
N ASN A 84 -46.70 -10.14 -32.05
CA ASN A 84 -47.64 -11.09 -31.40
C ASN A 84 -47.82 -10.80 -29.88
N PRO A 85 -49.04 -10.86 -29.29
CA PRO A 85 -49.29 -10.61 -27.87
C PRO A 85 -49.55 -11.90 -27.04
N ASN A 86 -49.41 -11.77 -25.72
CA ASN A 86 -49.79 -12.67 -24.59
C ASN A 86 -48.77 -13.68 -24.04
N THR A 87 -48.19 -13.39 -22.85
CA THR A 87 -48.39 -14.17 -21.59
C THR A 87 -47.80 -13.46 -20.33
N LYS A 88 -48.47 -13.61 -19.17
CA LYS A 88 -48.22 -13.05 -17.80
C LYS A 88 -47.02 -13.73 -17.06
N PRO A 89 -46.63 -13.40 -15.79
CA PRO A 89 -46.99 -12.31 -14.86
C PRO A 89 -45.79 -11.48 -14.32
N ARG A 90 -46.13 -10.37 -13.67
CA ARG A 90 -45.28 -9.37 -13.00
C ARG A 90 -44.39 -9.96 -11.90
N LEU A 91 -43.08 -10.08 -12.14
CA LEU A 91 -42.06 -10.01 -11.09
C LEU A 91 -41.76 -8.54 -10.80
N MET A 92 -41.72 -8.17 -9.51
CA MET A 92 -41.15 -6.90 -9.07
C MET A 92 -39.71 -6.82 -9.61
N PRO A 93 -39.29 -5.73 -10.27
CA PRO A 93 -37.89 -5.58 -10.60
C PRO A 93 -37.12 -5.47 -9.29
N PHE A 94 -36.16 -6.37 -9.09
CA PHE A 94 -35.02 -6.09 -8.22
C PHE A 94 -34.46 -4.72 -8.60
N PRO A 95 -33.98 -3.91 -7.63
CA PRO A 95 -33.33 -2.65 -7.97
C PRO A 95 -32.21 -2.95 -8.98
N PRO A 96 -32.05 -2.13 -10.04
CA PRO A 96 -30.96 -2.33 -10.97
C PRO A 96 -29.64 -2.33 -10.18
N PRO A 97 -28.67 -3.19 -10.53
CA PRO A 97 -27.33 -3.08 -9.96
C PRO A 97 -26.86 -1.64 -10.16
N SER A 98 -26.32 -1.04 -9.10
CA SER A 98 -25.75 0.30 -9.13
C SER A 98 -24.65 0.34 -10.18
N ASN A 99 -25.02 0.77 -11.38
CA ASN A 99 -24.14 0.99 -12.50
C ASN A 99 -23.37 2.28 -12.22
N THR A 100 -22.25 2.19 -11.53
CA THR A 100 -21.27 3.27 -11.49
C THR A 100 -20.08 2.81 -12.30
N ASN A 101 -20.10 3.11 -13.62
CA ASN A 101 -18.90 3.20 -14.48
C ASN A 101 -17.94 4.32 -14.01
N THR A 102 -17.98 4.67 -12.72
CA THR A 102 -17.10 5.65 -12.12
C THR A 102 -15.83 4.89 -11.73
N PRO A 103 -14.67 5.28 -12.27
CA PRO A 103 -13.41 4.66 -11.89
C PRO A 103 -13.20 4.78 -10.37
N PRO A 104 -12.50 3.84 -9.74
CA PRO A 104 -12.26 3.85 -8.31
C PRO A 104 -11.49 5.12 -7.91
N ARG A 105 -11.83 5.67 -6.74
CA ARG A 105 -11.31 6.92 -6.18
C ARG A 105 -11.12 6.80 -4.68
N ILE A 106 -10.39 7.74 -4.10
CA ILE A 106 -10.28 7.88 -2.65
C ILE A 106 -11.69 7.97 -2.02
N PRO A 107 -12.02 7.09 -1.06
CA PRO A 107 -13.36 7.06 -0.46
C PRO A 107 -13.59 8.27 0.45
N TYR A 108 -14.87 8.60 0.68
CA TYR A 108 -15.26 9.55 1.73
C TYR A 108 -15.73 8.83 2.99
N THR A 109 -15.45 9.45 4.12
CA THR A 109 -15.99 9.06 5.43
C THR A 109 -16.57 10.29 6.13
N THR A 110 -17.28 10.06 7.24
CA THR A 110 -17.86 11.11 8.08
C THR A 110 -17.20 11.07 9.44
N THR A 111 -16.54 12.16 9.83
CA THR A 111 -15.89 12.31 11.15
C THR A 111 -16.92 12.31 12.28
N ALA A 112 -16.47 12.16 13.53
CA ALA A 112 -17.34 12.25 14.71
C ALA A 112 -18.08 13.59 14.82
N SER A 113 -17.52 14.66 14.25
CA SER A 113 -18.15 15.99 14.17
C SER A 113 -19.26 16.11 13.11
N GLY A 114 -19.46 15.07 12.28
CA GLY A 114 -20.43 15.07 11.18
C GLY A 114 -19.88 15.64 9.87
N LYS A 115 -18.61 16.03 9.82
CA LYS A 115 -17.96 16.53 8.59
C LYS A 115 -17.56 15.38 7.67
N THR A 116 -17.95 15.46 6.40
CA THR A 116 -17.52 14.54 5.34
C THR A 116 -16.11 14.90 4.85
N ILE A 117 -15.25 13.89 4.68
CA ILE A 117 -13.84 14.05 4.33
C ILE A 117 -13.33 12.84 3.53
N GLN A 118 -12.35 13.05 2.63
CA GLN A 118 -11.65 11.96 1.95
C GLN A 118 -10.80 11.17 2.96
N ASP A 119 -10.91 9.85 2.93
CA ASP A 119 -10.22 8.91 3.81
C ASP A 119 -9.07 8.26 3.04
N TRP A 120 -7.86 8.80 3.22
CA TRP A 120 -6.64 8.29 2.63
C TRP A 120 -6.02 7.16 3.46
N ASP A 121 -6.47 6.93 4.70
CA ASP A 121 -5.83 6.03 5.66
C ASP A 121 -6.62 4.73 5.83
N THR A 122 -7.16 4.21 4.72
CA THR A 122 -7.96 2.99 4.69
C THR A 122 -7.53 2.10 3.53
N ALA A 123 -7.63 0.78 3.71
CA ALA A 123 -7.38 -0.20 2.65
C ALA A 123 -8.19 0.09 1.37
N SER A 124 -9.38 0.67 1.48
CA SER A 124 -10.23 1.02 0.33
C SER A 124 -9.70 2.18 -0.51
N ALA A 125 -8.71 2.94 -0.01
CA ALA A 125 -8.05 3.99 -0.76
C ALA A 125 -6.94 3.43 -1.69
N ILE A 126 -6.49 2.20 -1.45
CA ILE A 126 -5.36 1.57 -2.14
C ILE A 126 -5.87 0.56 -3.17
N ASP A 127 -5.28 0.59 -4.36
CA ASP A 127 -5.46 -0.44 -5.40
C ASP A 127 -4.68 -1.71 -5.02
N ILE A 128 -5.21 -2.43 -4.02
CA ILE A 128 -4.64 -3.68 -3.50
C ILE A 128 -4.50 -4.75 -4.60
N PRO A 129 -5.45 -4.92 -5.54
CA PRO A 129 -5.26 -5.81 -6.69
C PRO A 129 -4.04 -5.45 -7.54
N PHE A 130 -3.80 -4.17 -7.82
CA PHE A 130 -2.62 -3.73 -8.56
C PHE A 130 -1.33 -3.91 -7.74
N LEU A 131 -1.34 -3.54 -6.45
CA LEU A 131 -0.22 -3.76 -5.53
C LEU A 131 0.18 -5.24 -5.49
N SER A 132 -0.79 -6.13 -5.30
CA SER A 132 -0.56 -7.58 -5.25
C SER A 132 0.08 -8.12 -6.53
N GLN A 133 -0.41 -7.68 -7.70
CA GLN A 133 0.14 -8.09 -9.00
C GLN A 133 1.55 -7.53 -9.24
N ALA A 134 1.80 -6.28 -8.83
CA ALA A 134 3.13 -5.68 -8.91
C ALA A 134 4.15 -6.43 -8.03
N LEU A 135 3.76 -6.84 -6.82
CA LEU A 135 4.64 -7.63 -5.93
C LEU A 135 4.91 -9.03 -6.50
N GLN A 136 3.90 -9.68 -7.08
CA GLN A 136 4.11 -10.95 -7.78
C GLN A 136 5.08 -10.79 -8.96
N TYR A 137 4.90 -9.76 -9.78
CA TYR A 137 5.82 -9.44 -10.88
C TYR A 137 7.25 -9.24 -10.37
N VAL A 138 7.43 -8.52 -9.26
CA VAL A 138 8.75 -8.30 -8.64
C VAL A 138 9.39 -9.62 -8.22
N ARG A 139 8.63 -10.53 -7.60
CA ARG A 139 9.14 -11.87 -7.21
C ARG A 139 9.57 -12.69 -8.42
N GLU A 140 8.83 -12.61 -9.52
CA GLU A 140 9.09 -13.40 -10.72
C GLU A 140 10.21 -12.81 -11.60
N ASN A 141 10.34 -11.49 -11.66
CA ASN A 141 11.21 -10.79 -12.61
C ASN A 141 12.43 -10.12 -11.97
N GLY A 142 12.39 -9.84 -10.66
CA GLY A 142 13.47 -9.13 -9.97
C GLY A 142 13.52 -7.63 -10.28
N THR A 143 12.48 -7.08 -10.90
CA THR A 143 12.36 -5.67 -11.30
C THR A 143 10.94 -5.15 -11.07
N LEU A 144 10.77 -3.83 -11.01
CA LEU A 144 9.45 -3.21 -11.01
C LEU A 144 8.74 -3.43 -12.35
N PRO A 145 7.40 -3.56 -12.38
CA PRO A 145 6.65 -3.55 -13.63
C PRO A 145 6.84 -2.20 -14.35
N PRO A 146 6.99 -2.16 -15.69
CA PRO A 146 7.24 -0.92 -16.44
C PRO A 146 6.24 0.20 -16.17
N ARG A 147 4.98 -0.16 -15.90
CA ARG A 147 3.90 0.76 -15.58
C ARG A 147 4.06 1.50 -14.24
N LEU A 148 4.83 0.96 -13.29
CA LEU A 148 4.98 1.56 -11.97
C LEU A 148 6.10 2.60 -11.96
N ARG A 149 5.71 3.87 -11.88
CA ARG A 149 6.62 5.00 -11.59
C ARG A 149 6.38 5.49 -10.17
N SER A 150 7.47 5.62 -9.40
CA SER A 150 7.39 6.10 -8.02
C SER A 150 7.23 7.62 -7.93
N LYS A 151 6.33 8.04 -7.03
CA LYS A 151 5.96 9.43 -6.76
C LYS A 151 6.46 9.88 -5.39
N GLU A 152 6.59 8.95 -4.44
CA GLU A 152 7.04 9.24 -3.07
C GLU A 152 8.49 9.75 -3.00
N ASP A 153 9.32 9.42 -4.00
CA ASP A 153 10.67 9.98 -4.15
C ASP A 153 10.71 11.51 -4.36
N GLN A 154 9.56 12.16 -4.51
CA GLN A 154 9.41 13.59 -4.74
C GLN A 154 8.98 14.37 -3.49
N ASN A 155 8.63 13.70 -2.39
CA ASN A 155 8.30 14.34 -1.11
C ASN A 155 9.57 14.88 -0.41
N ASP A 156 9.41 15.93 0.41
CA ASP A 156 10.50 16.57 1.15
C ASP A 156 11.29 15.55 2.00
N GLN A 157 12.59 15.44 1.75
CA GLN A 157 13.47 14.55 2.52
C GLN A 157 13.77 15.17 3.88
N THR A 158 13.34 14.50 4.94
CA THR A 158 13.72 14.84 6.32
C THR A 158 15.04 14.17 6.67
N GLU A 159 15.90 14.88 7.43
CA GLU A 159 17.15 14.30 7.93
C GLU A 159 16.87 13.05 8.77
N SER A 160 17.56 11.96 8.47
CA SER A 160 17.32 10.66 9.11
C SER A 160 17.78 10.59 10.57
N GLY A 161 18.63 11.54 11.00
CA GLY A 161 19.33 11.51 12.28
C GLY A 161 20.42 10.43 12.38
N VAL A 162 20.67 9.67 11.30
CA VAL A 162 21.71 8.65 11.22
C VAL A 162 22.88 9.19 10.42
N SER A 163 24.08 9.15 11.01
CA SER A 163 25.28 9.67 10.35
C SER A 163 25.77 8.74 9.24
N ASP A 164 26.49 9.31 8.27
CA ASP A 164 27.05 8.54 7.15
C ASP A 164 28.09 7.51 7.60
N GLU A 165 28.76 7.75 8.75
CA GLU A 165 29.67 6.78 9.36
C GLU A 165 28.95 5.51 9.78
N ILE A 166 27.75 5.60 10.37
CA ILE A 166 26.94 4.44 10.75
C ILE A 166 26.48 3.68 9.51
N VAL A 167 26.05 4.40 8.47
CA VAL A 167 25.64 3.78 7.20
C VAL A 167 26.81 3.02 6.56
N GLN A 168 28.01 3.63 6.54
CA GLN A 168 29.20 3.00 5.99
C GLN A 168 29.64 1.79 6.82
N GLU A 169 29.62 1.90 8.15
CA GLU A 169 29.92 0.79 9.07
C GLU A 169 29.02 -0.42 8.77
N LEU A 170 27.71 -0.21 8.66
CA LEU A 170 26.75 -1.28 8.37
C LEU A 170 26.92 -1.85 6.97
N ARG A 171 27.24 -1.01 5.99
CA ARG A 171 27.56 -1.46 4.63
C ARG A 171 28.79 -2.37 4.61
N ASP A 172 29.81 -2.07 5.41
CA ASP A 172 31.01 -2.89 5.52
C ASP A 172 30.70 -4.24 6.17
N VAL A 173 29.86 -4.26 7.22
CA VAL A 173 29.37 -5.49 7.86
C VAL A 173 28.61 -6.36 6.87
N VAL A 174 27.63 -5.79 6.15
CA VAL A 174 26.84 -6.49 5.13
C VAL A 174 27.74 -7.05 4.03
N SER A 175 28.68 -6.22 3.53
CA SER A 175 29.62 -6.63 2.49
C SER A 175 30.55 -7.76 2.93
N SER A 176 30.95 -7.78 4.20
CA SER A 176 31.77 -8.86 4.74
C SER A 176 30.98 -10.16 4.82
N ARG A 177 29.79 -10.14 5.44
CA ARG A 177 29.02 -11.38 5.69
C ARG A 177 28.49 -12.01 4.41
N LEU A 178 28.03 -11.21 3.45
CA LEU A 178 27.47 -11.75 2.21
C LEU A 178 28.53 -12.34 1.27
N ARG A 179 29.83 -12.05 1.47
CA ARG A 179 30.92 -12.61 0.65
C ARG A 179 31.31 -14.04 1.03
N ASP A 180 30.98 -14.49 2.23
CA ASP A 180 31.48 -15.74 2.77
C ASP A 180 30.66 -16.98 2.33
N GLU A 181 29.49 -16.78 1.69
CA GLU A 181 28.61 -17.88 1.26
C GLU A 181 28.55 -18.09 -0.26
N ALA A 182 29.00 -19.26 -0.72
CA ALA A 182 28.97 -19.64 -2.13
C ALA A 182 28.36 -21.04 -2.32
N SER A 183 27.08 -21.13 -2.67
CA SER A 183 26.41 -22.41 -2.98
C SER A 183 25.75 -22.47 -4.37
N GLY A 184 25.33 -21.35 -4.98
CA GLY A 184 24.52 -21.35 -6.21
C GLY A 184 25.28 -21.24 -7.54
N GLN A 185 24.84 -21.96 -8.58
CA GLN A 185 25.32 -21.87 -9.97
C GLN A 185 24.71 -20.70 -10.78
N ASP A 186 23.79 -19.94 -10.20
CA ASP A 186 23.01 -18.96 -10.93
C ASP A 186 23.86 -17.79 -11.42
N THR A 187 23.58 -17.22 -12.59
CA THR A 187 24.38 -16.13 -13.19
C THR A 187 23.75 -14.75 -13.02
N GLU A 188 22.49 -14.66 -12.60
CA GLU A 188 21.80 -13.39 -12.41
C GLU A 188 22.16 -12.73 -11.06
N ASN A 189 22.10 -11.39 -11.04
CA ASN A 189 22.24 -10.59 -9.83
C ASN A 189 20.97 -10.72 -8.99
N PRO A 190 21.06 -11.10 -7.69
CA PRO A 190 19.89 -11.18 -6.84
C PRO A 190 19.31 -9.79 -6.57
N THR A 191 18.00 -9.74 -6.34
CA THR A 191 17.26 -8.52 -6.04
C THR A 191 16.72 -8.55 -4.61
N MET A 192 16.78 -7.40 -3.92
CA MET A 192 16.08 -7.14 -2.68
C MET A 192 15.21 -5.89 -2.81
N ALA A 193 13.91 -6.04 -2.65
CA ALA A 193 12.95 -4.93 -2.66
C ALA A 193 12.53 -4.58 -1.23
N PHE A 194 12.48 -3.27 -0.93
CA PHE A 194 11.93 -2.76 0.33
C PHE A 194 10.52 -2.20 0.06
N LEU A 195 9.49 -2.95 0.44
CA LEU A 195 8.11 -2.48 0.37
C LEU A 195 7.77 -1.73 1.66
N GLU A 196 7.36 -0.48 1.56
CA GLU A 196 6.99 0.33 2.73
C GLU A 196 5.60 0.92 2.57
N GLY A 197 4.85 0.92 3.67
CA GLY A 197 3.43 1.28 3.65
C GLY A 197 2.79 1.25 5.04
N PHE A 198 1.71 1.99 5.24
CA PHE A 198 1.05 2.03 6.54
C PHE A 198 0.20 0.79 6.82
N LEU A 199 -0.15 0.00 5.81
CA LEU A 199 -1.08 -1.12 5.96
C LEU A 199 -0.71 -2.32 5.08
N LEU A 200 0.34 -3.07 5.46
CA LEU A 200 0.87 -4.15 4.62
C LEU A 200 0.56 -5.58 5.10
N PHE A 201 0.14 -5.76 6.37
CA PHE A 201 0.12 -7.09 7.01
C PHE A 201 -1.29 -7.60 7.28
N ALA A 202 -1.50 -8.91 7.09
CA ALA A 202 -2.76 -9.57 7.34
C ALA A 202 -2.69 -10.49 8.60
N PRO A 203 -3.77 -10.57 9.40
CA PRO A 203 -3.83 -11.45 10.57
C PRO A 203 -3.62 -12.93 10.18
N PRO A 204 -2.75 -13.71 10.84
CA PRO A 204 -2.36 -15.07 10.40
C PRO A 204 -3.53 -16.03 10.12
N GLU A 205 -4.60 -15.96 10.91
CA GLU A 205 -5.76 -16.86 10.82
C GLU A 205 -6.85 -16.38 9.85
N GLN A 206 -6.59 -15.31 9.08
CA GLN A 206 -7.56 -14.72 8.15
C GLN A 206 -7.07 -14.83 6.70
N GLU A 207 -7.34 -15.98 6.08
CA GLU A 207 -6.98 -16.26 4.67
C GLU A 207 -7.75 -15.40 3.66
N GLN A 208 -8.94 -14.90 4.03
CA GLN A 208 -9.76 -14.04 3.16
C GLN A 208 -9.56 -12.55 3.45
N HIS A 209 -8.53 -12.20 4.22
CA HIS A 209 -8.23 -10.80 4.53
C HIS A 209 -7.81 -10.05 3.26
N VAL A 210 -8.23 -8.79 3.12
CA VAL A 210 -7.96 -7.99 1.91
C VAL A 210 -6.47 -7.84 1.61
N LEU A 211 -5.63 -7.78 2.65
CA LEU A 211 -4.16 -7.68 2.54
C LEU A 211 -3.45 -9.04 2.46
N ARG A 212 -4.17 -10.17 2.46
CA ARG A 212 -3.55 -11.50 2.52
C ARG A 212 -2.54 -11.71 1.39
N SER A 213 -2.92 -11.37 0.16
CA SER A 213 -2.03 -11.54 -0.99
C SER A 213 -0.80 -10.62 -0.96
N VAL A 214 -0.94 -9.41 -0.39
CA VAL A 214 0.18 -8.48 -0.16
C VAL A 214 1.12 -9.04 0.91
N HIS A 215 0.58 -9.48 2.05
CA HIS A 215 1.35 -10.08 3.14
C HIS A 215 2.10 -11.33 2.69
N ASP A 216 1.46 -12.23 1.93
CA ASP A 216 2.08 -13.49 1.48
C ASP A 216 3.18 -13.27 0.41
N ALA A 217 3.26 -12.06 -0.18
CA ALA A 217 4.36 -11.66 -1.05
C ALA A 217 5.59 -11.16 -0.27
N ILE A 218 5.43 -10.84 1.02
CA ILE A 218 6.48 -10.31 1.89
C ILE A 218 7.23 -11.47 2.55
N HIS A 219 8.55 -11.45 2.45
CA HIS A 219 9.42 -12.48 3.01
C HIS A 219 9.81 -12.21 4.46
N LEU A 220 10.03 -10.94 4.78
CA LEU A 220 10.37 -10.49 6.12
C LEU A 220 9.51 -9.26 6.47
N PRO A 221 8.45 -9.44 7.27
CA PRO A 221 7.58 -8.35 7.72
C PRO A 221 8.16 -7.66 8.97
N LEU A 222 8.64 -6.43 8.80
CA LEU A 222 9.12 -5.53 9.84
C LEU A 222 8.04 -4.51 10.22
N PHE A 223 7.82 -4.31 11.51
CA PHE A 223 6.85 -3.35 12.04
C PHE A 223 7.50 -2.28 12.90
N LEU A 224 7.26 -1.01 12.56
CA LEU A 224 7.77 0.17 13.27
C LEU A 224 6.62 0.81 14.07
N PRO A 225 6.44 0.47 15.35
CA PRO A 225 5.47 1.16 16.21
C PRO A 225 5.88 2.62 16.41
N ALA A 226 4.91 3.49 16.64
CA ALA A 226 5.16 4.86 17.06
C ALA A 226 4.00 5.36 17.92
N ALA A 227 4.34 6.14 18.95
CA ALA A 227 3.36 6.71 19.86
C ALA A 227 2.46 7.72 19.13
N TYR A 228 1.18 7.76 19.51
CA TYR A 228 0.20 8.72 19.00
C TYR A 228 0.71 10.16 18.92
N GLU A 229 1.31 10.68 19.99
CA GLU A 229 1.80 12.06 20.06
C GLU A 229 2.88 12.35 19.01
N LEU A 230 3.75 11.37 18.76
CA LEU A 230 4.79 11.49 17.74
C LEU A 230 4.19 11.47 16.33
N VAL A 231 3.24 10.55 16.08
CA VAL A 231 2.51 10.46 14.81
C VAL A 231 1.78 11.77 14.53
N LYS A 232 1.06 12.31 15.52
CA LYS A 232 0.33 13.57 15.42
C LYS A 232 1.26 14.74 15.14
N SER A 233 2.26 14.94 15.98
CA SER A 233 3.19 16.06 15.83
C SER A 233 3.89 16.06 14.46
N ARG A 234 4.35 14.89 14.00
CA ARG A 234 5.01 14.78 12.69
C ARG A 234 4.04 14.97 11.53
N ARG A 235 2.83 14.41 11.63
CA ARG A 235 1.87 14.43 10.54
C ARG A 235 1.25 15.81 10.34
N GLU A 236 0.89 16.49 11.43
CA GLU A 236 0.43 17.88 11.38
C GLU A 236 1.54 18.88 11.01
N GLY A 237 2.81 18.50 11.20
CA GLY A 237 3.97 19.27 10.79
C GLY A 237 4.37 19.14 9.30
N ARG A 238 3.70 18.27 8.53
CA ARG A 238 3.99 18.10 7.09
C ARG A 238 3.45 19.28 6.28
N SER A 239 4.22 19.71 5.29
CA SER A 239 3.83 20.73 4.31
C SER A 239 2.69 20.25 3.40
N GLY A 240 2.61 18.93 3.18
CA GLY A 240 1.58 18.20 2.45
C GLY A 240 2.16 16.98 1.74
N TYR A 241 1.36 16.37 0.86
CA TYR A 241 1.67 15.12 0.15
C TYR A 241 1.45 15.30 -1.34
N VAL A 242 2.38 14.79 -2.16
CA VAL A 242 2.16 14.65 -3.59
C VAL A 242 1.16 13.51 -3.82
N THR A 243 0.03 13.80 -4.46
CA THR A 243 -1.03 12.83 -4.77
C THR A 243 -1.29 12.75 -6.28
N VAL A 244 -2.26 11.92 -6.69
CA VAL A 244 -2.65 11.77 -8.09
C VAL A 244 -3.92 12.59 -8.35
N GLY A 245 -3.80 13.65 -9.17
CA GLY A 245 -4.89 14.48 -9.69
C GLY A 245 -4.43 15.77 -10.40
N PRO A 246 -5.15 16.28 -11.41
CA PRO A 246 -4.78 17.51 -12.07
C PRO A 246 -4.84 18.70 -11.10
N ALA A 247 -3.94 19.67 -11.32
CA ALA A 247 -3.98 20.97 -10.65
C ALA A 247 -5.34 21.64 -10.87
N PRO A 248 -5.87 22.40 -9.89
CA PRO A 248 -7.19 23.02 -10.00
C PRO A 248 -7.22 24.06 -11.13
N GLU A 249 -8.12 23.88 -12.10
CA GLU A 249 -8.47 24.89 -13.10
C GLU A 249 -9.87 25.50 -12.83
N PRO A 250 -10.15 26.73 -13.32
CA PRO A 250 -11.40 27.45 -13.05
C PRO A 250 -12.64 26.75 -13.65
N PRO A 251 -13.83 26.97 -13.09
CA PRO A 251 -15.01 26.15 -13.41
C PRO A 251 -15.57 26.48 -14.80
N VAL A 252 -15.80 25.44 -15.61
CA VAL A 252 -16.63 25.54 -16.83
C VAL A 252 -17.65 24.40 -16.87
N GLN A 253 -18.86 24.75 -17.30
CA GLN A 253 -20.13 24.01 -17.14
C GLN A 253 -20.25 22.74 -17.99
N ALA A 254 -20.96 21.75 -17.43
CA ALA A 254 -21.21 20.43 -17.99
C ALA A 254 -22.25 20.39 -19.13
N SER A 255 -22.09 19.41 -20.02
CA SER A 255 -23.19 18.86 -20.84
C SER A 255 -23.03 17.34 -21.00
N THR A 256 -24.10 16.62 -20.65
CA THR A 256 -24.32 15.17 -20.71
C THR A 256 -24.64 14.67 -22.12
N ASP A 257 -24.19 13.45 -22.46
CA ASP A 257 -25.00 12.34 -23.03
C ASP A 257 -24.09 11.20 -23.55
N GLY A 258 -24.44 9.93 -23.29
CA GLY A 258 -23.80 8.78 -23.94
C GLY A 258 -24.09 7.41 -23.33
N SER A 259 -24.61 6.49 -24.16
CA SER A 259 -25.22 5.18 -23.87
C SER A 259 -24.27 4.00 -23.69
N ASP A 260 -24.74 3.00 -22.93
CA ASP A 260 -24.05 1.80 -22.42
C ASP A 260 -24.11 0.58 -23.37
N SER A 261 -23.07 -0.27 -23.33
CA SER A 261 -23.03 -1.65 -23.83
C SER A 261 -21.86 -2.37 -23.15
N GLY A 262 -22.17 -3.12 -22.09
CA GLY A 262 -21.19 -3.86 -21.29
C GLY A 262 -20.93 -5.28 -21.79
N ASP A 263 -19.71 -5.76 -21.53
CA ASP A 263 -19.44 -7.19 -21.35
C ASP A 263 -18.46 -7.36 -20.18
N GLY A 264 -18.81 -8.26 -19.26
CA GLY A 264 -18.11 -8.48 -18.01
C GLY A 264 -16.95 -9.45 -18.19
N LYS A 265 -15.72 -8.98 -17.96
CA LYS A 265 -14.53 -9.83 -17.87
C LYS A 265 -13.68 -9.38 -16.69
N THR A 266 -13.17 -10.36 -15.94
CA THR A 266 -12.07 -10.20 -14.98
C THR A 266 -11.02 -9.26 -15.54
N THR A 267 -10.68 -8.22 -14.77
CA THR A 267 -9.73 -7.17 -15.16
C THR A 267 -8.32 -7.73 -15.18
N ASP A 268 -7.87 -8.23 -16.34
CA ASP A 268 -6.45 -8.40 -16.61
C ASP A 268 -5.79 -7.01 -16.50
N ILE A 269 -4.96 -6.80 -15.48
CA ILE A 269 -4.19 -5.56 -15.34
C ILE A 269 -2.97 -5.67 -16.24
N ASP A 270 -2.90 -4.83 -17.27
CA ASP A 270 -1.74 -4.74 -18.14
C ASP A 270 -0.58 -4.03 -17.39
N LEU A 271 0.42 -4.82 -16.96
CA LEU A 271 1.61 -4.34 -16.25
C LEU A 271 2.67 -3.74 -17.20
N ASP A 272 2.56 -4.01 -18.49
CA ASP A 272 3.50 -3.56 -19.53
C ASP A 272 3.01 -2.28 -20.24
N ALA A 273 1.77 -1.85 -19.99
CA ALA A 273 1.22 -0.59 -20.50
C ALA A 273 2.00 0.65 -20.02
N GLU A 274 1.87 1.74 -20.77
CA GLU A 274 2.35 3.05 -20.31
C GLU A 274 1.55 3.52 -19.07
N ASP A 275 2.20 4.29 -18.20
CA ASP A 275 1.56 4.86 -17.01
C ASP A 275 0.47 5.86 -17.43
N ASP A 276 -0.78 5.43 -17.32
CA ASP A 276 -2.00 6.14 -17.72
C ASP A 276 -2.65 6.91 -16.57
N ARG A 277 -1.98 6.98 -15.41
CA ARG A 277 -2.50 7.68 -14.22
C ARG A 277 -2.50 9.21 -14.46
N PRO A 278 -3.50 9.94 -13.92
CA PRO A 278 -3.61 11.39 -14.09
C PRO A 278 -2.39 12.16 -13.53
N PRO A 279 -2.21 13.44 -13.92
CA PRO A 279 -1.14 14.32 -13.43
C PRO A 279 -1.14 14.46 -11.90
N GLN A 280 -0.07 14.98 -11.32
CA GLN A 280 0.11 15.08 -9.87
C GLN A 280 -0.69 16.22 -9.22
N ASN A 281 -1.21 15.97 -8.02
CA ASN A 281 -1.88 16.94 -7.15
C ASN A 281 -1.17 17.08 -5.80
N PHE A 282 -1.70 17.94 -4.93
CA PHE A 282 -1.20 18.12 -3.59
C PHE A 282 -2.33 18.00 -2.55
N TRP A 283 -2.13 17.15 -1.56
CA TRP A 283 -3.02 16.97 -0.41
C TRP A 283 -2.38 17.53 0.86
N VAL A 284 -3.19 18.19 1.69
CA VAL A 284 -2.77 18.65 3.02
C VAL A 284 -3.80 18.15 4.02
N ASP A 285 -3.34 17.48 5.06
CA ASP A 285 -4.19 16.97 6.13
C ASP A 285 -4.97 18.14 6.76
N PRO A 286 -6.31 18.14 6.73
CA PRO A 286 -7.07 19.21 7.35
C PRO A 286 -6.98 19.14 8.88
N PRO A 287 -7.24 20.24 9.60
CA PRO A 287 -7.19 20.25 11.06
C PRO A 287 -8.06 19.14 11.67
N GLY A 288 -7.49 18.38 12.61
CA GLY A 288 -8.13 17.25 13.29
C GLY A 288 -8.09 15.92 12.53
N TYR A 289 -7.54 15.86 11.31
CA TYR A 289 -7.51 14.64 10.50
C TYR A 289 -6.78 13.48 11.18
N VAL A 290 -5.71 13.77 11.93
CA VAL A 290 -4.99 12.73 12.68
C VAL A 290 -5.88 12.08 13.75
N ASP A 291 -6.62 12.91 14.47
CA ASP A 291 -7.49 12.50 15.58
C ASP A 291 -8.72 11.75 15.08
N ASP A 292 -9.31 12.28 14.01
CA ASP A 292 -10.60 11.80 13.49
C ASP A 292 -10.43 10.57 12.59
N ILE A 293 -9.32 10.46 11.85
CA ILE A 293 -9.14 9.46 10.78
C ILE A 293 -7.89 8.61 11.01
N VAL A 294 -6.70 9.21 10.96
CA VAL A 294 -5.43 8.47 10.90
C VAL A 294 -5.25 7.52 12.06
N TRP A 295 -5.39 8.05 13.29
CA TRP A 295 -5.10 7.27 14.48
C TRP A 295 -6.13 6.17 14.72
N PRO A 296 -7.46 6.47 14.67
CA PRO A 296 -8.48 5.43 14.77
C PRO A 296 -8.34 4.32 13.73
N ARG A 297 -8.02 4.67 12.47
CA ARG A 297 -7.79 3.71 11.38
C ARG A 297 -6.60 2.81 11.68
N TYR A 298 -5.44 3.41 11.97
CA TYR A 298 -4.23 2.69 12.31
C TYR A 298 -4.47 1.66 13.43
N VAL A 299 -5.06 2.11 14.54
CA VAL A 299 -5.35 1.25 15.69
C VAL A 299 -6.29 0.12 15.30
N THR A 300 -7.38 0.42 14.58
CA THR A 300 -8.41 -0.57 14.24
C THR A 300 -7.86 -1.63 13.30
N ASP A 301 -7.16 -1.22 12.24
CA ASP A 301 -6.62 -2.12 11.23
C ASP A 301 -5.47 -2.98 11.79
N HIS A 302 -4.75 -2.48 12.80
CA HIS A 302 -3.67 -3.20 13.48
C HIS A 302 -4.11 -3.82 14.81
N ALA A 303 -5.40 -3.82 15.15
CA ALA A 303 -5.87 -4.28 16.47
C ALA A 303 -5.54 -5.75 16.77
N TRP A 304 -5.28 -6.55 15.74
CA TRP A 304 -4.84 -7.95 15.84
C TRP A 304 -3.36 -8.09 16.20
N LEU A 305 -2.55 -7.07 15.88
CA LEU A 305 -1.12 -6.98 16.11
C LEU A 305 -0.80 -6.17 17.37
N LEU A 306 -1.55 -5.11 17.65
CA LEU A 306 -1.33 -4.23 18.81
C LEU A 306 -1.83 -4.86 20.12
N ILE A 307 -1.10 -4.62 21.20
CA ILE A 307 -1.40 -5.12 22.55
C ILE A 307 -2.02 -3.99 23.37
N ALA A 308 -3.16 -4.28 24.01
CA ALA A 308 -3.80 -3.34 24.92
C ALA A 308 -2.94 -3.05 26.17
N GLU A 309 -2.96 -1.80 26.65
CA GLU A 309 -2.22 -1.38 27.85
C GLU A 309 -2.72 -2.11 29.11
N ASP A 310 -4.02 -2.44 29.15
CA ASP A 310 -4.67 -3.11 30.27
C ASP A 310 -4.36 -4.62 30.37
N GLY A 311 -3.58 -5.18 29.43
CA GLY A 311 -3.24 -6.60 29.39
C GLY A 311 -4.42 -7.54 29.12
N GLY A 312 -5.60 -7.01 28.83
CA GLY A 312 -6.80 -7.78 28.53
C GLY A 312 -6.88 -8.18 27.06
N GLY A 313 -7.14 -9.45 26.77
CA GLY A 313 -7.43 -9.91 25.41
C GLY A 313 -8.67 -9.25 24.80
N HIS A 314 -8.86 -9.39 23.49
CA HIS A 314 -10.04 -8.93 22.75
C HIS A 314 -11.30 -9.72 23.13
N GLU A 315 -11.94 -9.40 24.26
CA GLU A 315 -13.32 -9.84 24.48
C GLU A 315 -14.27 -9.00 23.61
N LYS A 316 -14.82 -9.64 22.56
CA LYS A 316 -15.91 -9.06 21.75
C LYS A 316 -17.15 -8.86 22.62
N LYS A 317 -17.36 -7.65 23.16
CA LYS A 317 -18.67 -7.25 23.68
C LYS A 317 -19.68 -7.20 22.51
N LYS A 318 -20.58 -8.18 22.46
CA LYS A 318 -21.71 -8.17 21.52
C LYS A 318 -22.73 -7.13 21.99
N GLY A 319 -22.97 -6.07 21.21
CA GLY A 319 -24.15 -5.20 21.38
C GLY A 319 -23.99 -3.68 21.22
N GLY A 320 -22.86 -3.16 20.72
CA GLY A 320 -22.66 -1.72 20.46
C GLY A 320 -22.74 -1.34 18.98
N SER A 321 -22.91 -0.04 18.66
CA SER A 321 -22.68 0.46 17.30
C SER A 321 -21.21 0.32 16.92
N GLN A 322 -20.90 0.23 15.62
CA GLN A 322 -19.53 0.06 15.12
C GLN A 322 -18.59 1.16 15.64
N ALA A 323 -19.04 2.41 15.65
CA ALA A 323 -18.26 3.54 16.18
C ALA A 323 -17.93 3.42 17.67
N LEU A 324 -18.82 2.85 18.49
CA LEU A 324 -18.55 2.61 19.90
C LEU A 324 -17.51 1.49 20.09
N ALA A 325 -17.55 0.46 19.25
CA ALA A 325 -16.57 -0.61 19.27
C ALA A 325 -15.17 -0.11 18.86
N GLU A 326 -15.08 0.74 17.84
CA GLU A 326 -13.83 1.37 17.39
C GLU A 326 -13.24 2.27 18.50
N ALA A 327 -14.05 3.15 19.09
CA ALA A 327 -13.62 4.01 20.20
C ALA A 327 -13.12 3.20 21.42
N ASP A 328 -13.78 2.09 21.73
CA ASP A 328 -13.36 1.18 22.80
C ASP A 328 -12.00 0.51 22.50
N ILE A 329 -11.76 0.13 21.23
CA ILE A 329 -10.48 -0.46 20.80
C ILE A 329 -9.35 0.57 20.92
N VAL A 330 -9.55 1.79 20.40
CA VAL A 330 -8.58 2.90 20.49
C VAL A 330 -8.23 3.20 21.95
N ARG A 331 -9.23 3.28 22.82
CA ARG A 331 -9.02 3.53 24.25
C ARG A 331 -8.19 2.45 24.94
N ARG A 332 -8.33 1.19 24.52
CA ARG A 332 -7.62 0.05 25.15
C ARG A 332 -6.19 -0.12 24.67
N ILE A 333 -5.95 0.14 23.38
CA ILE A 333 -4.61 0.10 22.78
C ILE A 333 -3.75 1.26 23.30
N GLY A 334 -4.36 2.39 23.65
CA GLY A 334 -3.65 3.51 24.26
C GLY A 334 -2.69 4.17 23.27
N ASP A 335 -1.40 4.22 23.61
CA ASP A 335 -0.40 4.90 22.78
C ASP A 335 0.02 4.14 21.50
N GLY A 336 -0.43 2.90 21.31
CA GLY A 336 -0.20 2.10 20.10
C GLY A 336 1.24 1.61 19.92
N THR A 337 2.08 1.67 20.96
CA THR A 337 3.51 1.36 20.85
C THR A 337 3.86 -0.12 21.02
N ARG A 338 2.93 -0.91 21.58
CA ARG A 338 3.15 -2.32 21.91
C ARG A 338 2.53 -3.22 20.86
N ALA A 339 3.33 -4.08 20.25
CA ALA A 339 2.89 -5.05 19.26
C ALA A 339 3.28 -6.48 19.67
N ARG A 340 2.51 -7.44 19.19
CA ARG A 340 2.76 -8.88 19.33
C ARG A 340 3.97 -9.30 18.51
N THR A 341 4.75 -10.23 19.05
CA THR A 341 5.93 -10.82 18.40
C THR A 341 5.74 -12.31 18.09
N ASP A 342 4.57 -12.87 18.39
CA ASP A 342 4.22 -14.29 18.23
C ASP A 342 3.41 -14.57 16.95
N VAL A 343 3.32 -13.58 16.05
CA VAL A 343 2.43 -13.61 14.87
C VAL A 343 3.18 -13.56 13.54
N GLY A 344 4.49 -13.82 13.55
CA GLY A 344 5.32 -13.79 12.35
C GLY A 344 5.54 -12.37 11.81
N VAL A 345 5.59 -11.36 12.70
CA VAL A 345 5.95 -9.97 12.39
C VAL A 345 7.06 -9.54 13.36
N GLU A 346 8.16 -9.04 12.80
CA GLU A 346 9.31 -8.57 13.58
C GLU A 346 9.10 -7.11 13.99
N VAL A 347 9.12 -6.83 15.29
CA VAL A 347 8.78 -5.51 15.83
C VAL A 347 10.05 -4.74 16.19
N ALA A 348 10.15 -3.49 15.71
CA ALA A 348 11.29 -2.63 15.98
C ALA A 348 11.46 -2.38 17.50
N PRO A 349 12.70 -2.31 17.99
CA PRO A 349 12.98 -2.22 19.42
C PRO A 349 12.52 -0.88 20.02
N GLY A 350 12.41 -0.86 21.35
CA GLY A 350 12.15 0.37 22.11
C GLY A 350 10.72 0.89 22.01
N CYS A 351 9.75 0.09 21.53
CA CYS A 351 8.33 0.48 21.48
C CYS A 351 8.13 1.86 20.81
N GLY A 352 8.83 2.11 19.70
CA GLY A 352 8.73 3.36 18.94
C GLY A 352 9.51 4.56 19.51
N SER A 353 10.21 4.40 20.64
CA SER A 353 11.08 5.45 21.20
C SER A 353 12.56 5.27 20.84
N ALA A 354 12.94 4.16 20.20
CA ALA A 354 14.32 3.93 19.79
C ALA A 354 14.76 4.92 18.70
N GLY A 355 16.03 5.32 18.73
CA GLY A 355 16.64 6.12 17.68
C GLY A 355 16.70 5.35 16.34
N MET A 356 16.66 6.08 15.22
CA MET A 356 16.70 5.47 13.88
C MET A 356 18.00 4.69 13.63
N ASP A 357 19.10 5.04 14.31
CA ASP A 357 20.36 4.29 14.31
C ASP A 357 20.19 2.89 14.92
N VAL A 358 19.48 2.78 16.05
CA VAL A 358 19.18 1.50 16.70
C VAL A 358 18.25 0.66 15.83
N VAL A 359 17.21 1.28 15.27
CA VAL A 359 16.26 0.61 14.37
C VAL A 359 16.97 0.12 13.10
N LEU A 360 17.85 0.93 12.51
CA LEU A 360 18.62 0.54 11.32
C LEU A 360 19.53 -0.67 11.61
N ARG A 361 20.26 -0.65 12.73
CA ARG A 361 21.13 -1.78 13.12
C ARG A 361 20.33 -3.07 13.32
N TRP A 362 19.19 -2.97 13.98
CA TRP A 362 18.26 -4.08 14.17
C TRP A 362 17.76 -4.66 12.84
N ALA A 363 17.28 -3.79 11.94
CA ALA A 363 16.76 -4.22 10.64
C ALA A 363 17.85 -4.87 9.78
N VAL A 364 19.06 -4.30 9.75
CA VAL A 364 20.20 -4.86 9.00
C VAL A 364 20.53 -6.27 9.47
N GLU A 365 20.59 -6.51 10.80
CA GLU A 365 20.89 -7.84 11.34
C GLU A 365 19.80 -8.86 10.97
N LEU A 366 18.51 -8.50 11.09
CA LEU A 366 17.40 -9.38 10.70
C LEU A 366 17.41 -9.71 9.21
N ILE A 367 17.62 -8.70 8.36
CA ILE A 367 17.65 -8.89 6.91
C ILE A 367 18.84 -9.76 6.51
N LEU A 368 20.02 -9.55 7.12
CA LEU A 368 21.18 -10.41 6.88
C LEU A 368 20.91 -11.85 7.29
N GLY A 369 20.38 -12.08 8.49
CA GLY A 369 20.03 -13.43 8.95
C GLY A 369 19.05 -14.12 8.01
N HIS A 370 17.97 -13.43 7.67
CA HIS A 370 16.96 -13.96 6.74
C HIS A 370 17.51 -14.23 5.34
N TYR A 371 18.38 -13.35 4.83
CA TYR A 371 18.97 -13.51 3.50
C TYR A 371 19.93 -14.71 3.46
N LEU A 372 20.79 -14.86 4.48
CA LEU A 372 21.74 -15.96 4.60
C LEU A 372 21.05 -17.31 4.81
N ASP A 373 19.99 -17.36 5.64
CA ASP A 373 19.22 -18.61 5.86
C ASP A 373 18.50 -19.12 4.59
N ARG A 374 18.34 -18.26 3.56
CA ARG A 374 17.70 -18.61 2.28
C ARG A 374 18.68 -19.04 1.19
N THR A 375 19.95 -18.66 1.27
CA THR A 375 21.00 -18.94 0.26
C THR A 375 21.83 -20.17 0.61
#